data_AF-A0A7X9D875-F1
#
_entry.id   AF-A0A7X9D875-F1
#
_cell.length_a   1.000
_cell.length_b   1.000
_cell.length_c   1.000
_cell.angle_alpha   90.00
_cell.angle_beta   90.00
_cell.angle_gamma   90.00
#
_symmetry.space_group_name_H-M   'P 1'
#
loop_
_entity.id
_entity.type
_entity.pdbx_description
1 polymer ?
#
loop_
_entity_poly.entity_id
_entity_poly.type
_entity_poly.pdbx_seq_one_letter_code
_entity_poly.pdbx_strand_id
1 'polypeptide(L)'
;EEYTNGSLLLKNGSKVPVLLNYDASNRKMMFKQNNKELILVNEDQIDTVYIDHRKFIPTGNGFSEVVSLENGLVFIDWSLKNAYRGYKGAYGQLSQAKVEVINTAELTHDLYENQYAEVYELKNANVYEFYHKGRFVRCKKMKDVLKVFADQKDSIQLYIKKEGINFSNVADALKLIDYCLGFEL
;
A
#
# COMPACT_ATOMS: atom_id res chain seq x y z
N GLU A 1 -0.87 -9.82 10.85
CA GLU A 1 -0.36 -10.29 9.54
C GLU A 1 0.52 -11.51 9.77
N GLU A 2 0.56 -12.42 8.81
CA GLU A 2 1.30 -13.68 8.91
C GLU A 2 2.70 -13.52 8.29
N TYR A 3 3.73 -14.06 8.95
CA TYR A 3 5.08 -14.08 8.40
C TYR A 3 5.23 -15.27 7.45
N THR A 4 5.79 -15.03 6.27
CA THR A 4 5.92 -16.03 5.22
C THR A 4 7.38 -16.39 4.99
N ASN A 5 7.65 -17.63 4.58
CA ASN A 5 8.98 -18.04 4.17
C ASN A 5 9.45 -17.18 2.98
N GLY A 6 10.68 -16.70 3.07
CA GLY A 6 11.27 -15.87 2.05
C GLY A 6 12.80 -15.85 2.14
N SER A 7 13.41 -14.93 1.43
CA SER A 7 14.86 -14.77 1.44
C SER A 7 15.31 -13.35 1.11
N LEU A 8 16.43 -12.95 1.72
CA LEU A 8 17.15 -11.73 1.38
C LEU A 8 18.29 -12.08 0.43
N LEU A 9 18.35 -11.42 -0.72
CA LEU A 9 19.54 -11.38 -1.56
C LEU A 9 20.30 -10.10 -1.22
N LEU A 10 21.53 -10.27 -0.74
CA LEU A 10 22.42 -9.17 -0.42
C LEU A 10 23.22 -8.76 -1.67
N LYS A 11 23.70 -7.52 -1.72
CA LYS A 11 24.49 -7.01 -2.85
C LYS A 11 25.82 -7.74 -3.07
N ASN A 12 26.32 -8.43 -2.04
CA ASN A 12 27.49 -9.30 -2.15
C ASN A 12 27.17 -10.69 -2.74
N GLY A 13 25.92 -10.93 -3.17
CA GLY A 13 25.44 -12.19 -3.74
C GLY A 13 24.97 -13.24 -2.72
N SER A 14 25.13 -12.99 -1.42
CA SER A 14 24.67 -13.93 -0.38
C SER A 14 23.16 -13.98 -0.31
N LYS A 15 22.61 -15.18 -0.13
CA LYS A 15 21.17 -15.40 0.06
C LYS A 15 20.89 -15.89 1.48
N VAL A 16 20.05 -15.18 2.21
CA VAL A 16 19.69 -15.49 3.60
C VAL A 16 18.22 -15.88 3.67
N PRO A 17 17.89 -17.16 3.95
CA PRO A 17 16.50 -17.58 4.17
C PRO A 17 16.00 -17.02 5.50
N VAL A 18 14.80 -16.43 5.50
CA VAL A 18 14.22 -15.81 6.70
C VAL A 18 12.70 -15.69 6.55
N LEU A 19 11.99 -15.71 7.67
CA LEU A 19 10.55 -15.42 7.73
C LEU A 19 10.33 -13.91 7.64
N LEU A 20 9.54 -13.47 6.68
CA LEU A 20 9.35 -12.06 6.32
C LEU A 20 7.89 -11.65 6.36
N ASN A 21 7.66 -10.37 6.62
CA ASN A 21 6.38 -9.68 6.42
C ASN A 21 6.66 -8.24 5.96
N TYR A 22 5.68 -7.56 5.38
CA TYR A 22 5.75 -6.15 5.05
C TYR A 22 4.64 -5.38 5.77
N ASP A 23 5.02 -4.55 6.74
CA ASP A 23 4.10 -3.65 7.41
C ASP A 23 3.82 -2.45 6.50
N ALA A 24 2.68 -2.48 5.80
CA ALA A 24 2.27 -1.41 4.91
C ALA A 24 1.79 -0.14 5.63
N SER A 25 1.49 -0.20 6.94
CA SER A 25 1.12 0.98 7.72
C SER A 25 2.36 1.83 8.02
N ASN A 26 3.47 1.17 8.37
CA ASN A 26 4.75 1.83 8.66
C ASN A 26 5.73 1.82 7.48
N ARG A 27 5.38 1.13 6.38
CA ARG A 27 6.22 0.93 5.18
C ARG A 27 7.57 0.32 5.54
N LYS A 28 7.53 -0.75 6.35
CA LYS A 28 8.73 -1.44 6.86
C LYS A 28 8.72 -2.91 6.49
N MET A 29 9.87 -3.38 6.02
CA MET A 29 10.13 -4.80 5.88
C MET A 29 10.43 -5.38 7.26
N MET A 30 9.71 -6.43 7.64
CA MET A 30 9.79 -7.08 8.94
C MET A 30 10.37 -8.48 8.77
N PHE A 31 11.13 -8.96 9.75
CA PHE A 31 11.63 -10.33 9.77
C PHE A 31 11.56 -10.95 11.16
N LYS A 32 11.50 -12.30 11.22
CA LYS A 32 11.56 -13.05 12.47
C LYS A 32 12.94 -13.65 12.71
N GLN A 33 13.46 -13.44 13.91
CA GLN A 33 14.68 -14.08 14.42
C GLN A 33 14.52 -14.38 15.91
N ASN A 34 14.82 -15.60 16.33
CA ASN A 34 14.73 -16.03 17.74
C ASN A 34 13.37 -15.68 18.39
N ASN A 35 12.27 -15.93 17.67
CA ASN A 35 10.89 -15.59 18.05
C ASN A 35 10.61 -14.09 18.29
N LYS A 36 11.52 -13.20 17.88
CA LYS A 36 11.29 -11.75 17.90
C LYS A 36 10.94 -11.25 16.51
N GLU A 37 10.05 -10.28 16.48
CA GLU A 37 9.70 -9.51 15.28
C GLU A 37 10.57 -8.27 15.23
N LEU A 38 11.31 -8.11 14.12
CA LEU A 38 12.34 -7.08 13.96
C LEU A 38 12.14 -6.35 12.64
N ILE A 39 12.49 -5.07 12.62
CA ILE A 39 12.53 -4.27 11.39
C ILE A 39 13.84 -4.58 10.66
N LEU A 40 13.74 -4.88 9.38
CA LEU A 40 14.90 -5.01 8.51
C LEU A 40 15.53 -3.64 8.28
N VAL A 41 16.79 -3.51 8.69
CA VAL A 41 17.60 -2.29 8.55
C VAL A 41 18.73 -2.50 7.53
N ASN A 42 19.50 -1.45 7.22
CA ASN A 42 20.60 -1.48 6.26
C ASN A 42 20.14 -1.88 4.84
N GLU A 43 19.08 -1.21 4.36
CA GLU A 43 18.51 -1.38 3.02
C GLU A 43 19.56 -1.21 1.91
N ASP A 44 20.64 -0.47 2.17
CA ASP A 44 21.78 -0.26 1.28
C ASP A 44 22.62 -1.52 1.01
N GLN A 45 22.56 -2.53 1.89
CA GLN A 45 23.26 -3.81 1.71
C GLN A 45 22.40 -4.87 1.01
N ILE A 46 21.10 -4.61 0.92
CA ILE A 46 20.13 -5.51 0.32
C ILE A 46 20.05 -5.21 -1.18
N ASP A 47 20.04 -6.27 -1.99
CA ASP A 47 19.73 -6.17 -3.41
C ASP A 47 18.23 -6.40 -3.63
N THR A 48 17.72 -7.54 -3.14
CA THR A 48 16.34 -7.95 -3.36
C THR A 48 15.80 -8.70 -2.14
N VAL A 49 14.52 -8.50 -1.83
CA VAL A 49 13.77 -9.28 -0.84
C VAL A 49 12.73 -10.13 -1.56
N TYR A 50 12.68 -11.41 -1.26
CA TYR A 50 11.69 -12.35 -1.80
C TYR A 50 10.75 -12.80 -0.67
N ILE A 51 9.45 -12.62 -0.85
CA ILE A 51 8.42 -13.13 0.06
C ILE A 51 7.47 -13.98 -0.79
N ASP A 52 7.49 -15.30 -0.59
CA ASP A 52 6.81 -16.24 -1.48
C ASP A 52 7.18 -15.99 -2.97
N HIS A 53 6.20 -15.75 -3.85
CA HIS A 53 6.42 -15.44 -5.27
C HIS A 53 6.66 -13.94 -5.55
N ARG A 54 6.63 -13.10 -4.52
CA ARG A 54 6.72 -11.64 -4.64
C ARG A 54 8.15 -11.16 -4.50
N LYS A 55 8.53 -10.20 -5.33
CA LYS A 55 9.87 -9.59 -5.34
C LYS A 55 9.77 -8.14 -4.88
N PHE A 56 10.64 -7.75 -3.95
CA PHE A 56 10.76 -6.37 -3.48
C PHE A 56 12.19 -5.88 -3.64
N ILE A 57 12.35 -4.61 -3.97
CA ILE A 57 13.65 -3.95 -4.04
C ILE A 57 13.70 -2.79 -3.04
N PRO A 58 14.86 -2.51 -2.44
CA PRO A 58 15.03 -1.31 -1.63
C PRO A 58 14.95 -0.07 -2.53
N THR A 59 14.33 0.96 -1.98
CA THR A 59 14.11 2.27 -2.59
C THR A 59 14.49 3.33 -1.55
N GLY A 60 14.62 4.60 -1.94
CA GLY A 60 14.92 5.67 -0.98
C GLY A 60 13.88 5.84 0.15
N ASN A 61 12.71 5.19 0.05
CA ASN A 61 11.61 5.27 1.02
C ASN A 61 11.12 3.88 1.50
N GLY A 62 12.03 2.93 1.72
CA GLY A 62 11.69 1.56 2.13
C GLY A 62 11.72 0.62 0.93
N PHE A 63 10.74 -0.28 0.80
CA PHE A 63 10.73 -1.27 -0.28
C PHE A 63 9.56 -1.06 -1.24
N SER A 64 9.78 -1.32 -2.52
CA SER A 64 8.72 -1.44 -3.52
C SER A 64 8.66 -2.86 -4.04
N GLU A 65 7.45 -3.39 -4.17
CA GLU A 65 7.24 -4.64 -4.89
C GLU A 65 7.43 -4.41 -6.38
N VAL A 66 8.10 -5.34 -7.07
CA VAL A 66 8.24 -5.36 -8.52
C VAL A 66 7.26 -6.38 -9.09
N VAL A 67 6.29 -5.91 -9.87
CA VAL A 67 5.30 -6.74 -10.55
C VAL A 67 5.56 -6.70 -12.04
N SER A 68 5.71 -7.87 -12.65
CA SER A 68 5.76 -8.02 -14.10
C SER A 68 4.36 -8.11 -14.66
N LEU A 69 4.05 -7.25 -15.63
CA LEU A 69 2.81 -7.22 -16.38
C LEU A 69 3.09 -7.69 -17.81
N GLU A 70 2.04 -7.84 -18.62
CA GLU A 70 2.19 -8.23 -20.03
C GLU A 70 2.94 -7.15 -20.82
N ASN A 71 2.61 -5.88 -20.58
CA ASN A 71 3.12 -4.75 -21.34
C ASN A 71 4.22 -3.95 -20.63
N GLY A 72 4.72 -4.43 -19.47
CA GLY A 72 5.84 -3.78 -18.79
C GLY A 72 6.03 -4.15 -17.32
N LEU A 73 6.72 -3.29 -16.58
CA LEU A 73 7.00 -3.46 -15.15
C LEU A 73 6.34 -2.34 -14.36
N VAL A 74 5.76 -2.69 -13.22
CA VAL A 74 5.24 -1.72 -12.25
C VAL A 74 5.82 -1.99 -10.86
N PHE A 75 6.16 -0.90 -10.18
CA PHE A 75 6.65 -0.87 -8.82
C PHE A 75 5.51 -0.42 -7.91
N ILE A 76 5.21 -1.21 -6.89
CA ILE A 76 4.16 -0.88 -5.91
C ILE A 76 4.82 -0.49 -4.59
N ASP A 77 4.66 0.77 -4.22
CA ASP A 77 4.90 1.26 -2.87
C ASP A 77 3.63 1.04 -2.03
N TRP A 78 3.61 -0.07 -1.30
CA TRP A 78 2.49 -0.48 -0.46
C TRP A 78 2.34 0.46 0.73
N SER A 79 1.16 1.06 0.87
CA SER A 79 0.87 2.00 1.94
C SER A 79 -0.59 1.90 2.39
N LEU A 80 -0.77 1.87 3.71
CA LEU A 80 -2.07 1.98 4.37
C LEU A 80 -2.20 3.35 5.04
N LYS A 81 -3.42 3.91 5.02
CA LYS A 81 -3.73 5.20 5.63
C LYS A 81 -5.02 5.12 6.42
N ASN A 82 -5.05 5.76 7.59
CA ASN A 82 -6.28 5.96 8.33
C ASN A 82 -7.16 6.97 7.59
N ALA A 83 -8.33 6.52 7.15
CA ALA A 83 -9.36 7.36 6.58
C ALA A 83 -10.45 7.57 7.63
N TYR A 84 -10.64 8.82 8.04
CA TYR A 84 -11.72 9.20 8.95
C TYR A 84 -13.08 8.83 8.36
N ARG A 85 -13.93 8.17 9.16
CA ARG A 85 -15.27 7.70 8.77
C ARG A 85 -16.41 8.37 9.52
N GLY A 86 -16.13 9.17 10.53
CA GLY A 86 -17.13 9.85 11.35
C GLY A 86 -16.93 9.56 12.82
N TYR A 87 -18.00 9.75 13.59
CA TYR A 87 -18.08 9.43 15.01
C TYR A 87 -18.96 8.20 15.23
N LYS A 88 -18.67 7.42 16.27
CA LYS A 88 -19.51 6.35 16.79
C LYS A 88 -20.70 7.00 17.51
N GLY A 89 -21.87 6.94 16.90
CA GLY A 89 -23.12 7.42 17.46
C GLY A 89 -23.70 6.45 18.50
N ALA A 90 -24.81 6.86 19.13
CA ALA A 90 -25.60 5.99 20.00
C ALA A 90 -26.02 4.72 19.21
N TYR A 91 -26.01 3.56 19.88
CA TYR A 91 -26.28 2.24 19.28
C TYR A 91 -25.27 1.75 18.21
N GLY A 92 -24.10 2.38 18.09
CA GLY A 92 -23.01 1.89 17.24
C GLY A 92 -23.12 2.27 15.75
N GLN A 93 -24.04 3.15 15.37
CA GLN A 93 -24.14 3.68 14.01
C GLN A 93 -23.07 4.77 13.75
N LEU A 94 -22.61 4.88 12.50
CA LEU A 94 -21.70 5.96 12.08
C LEU A 94 -22.47 7.28 11.93
N SER A 95 -22.01 8.33 12.60
CA SER A 95 -22.55 9.69 12.55
C SER A 95 -21.50 10.66 12.01
N GLN A 96 -21.89 11.65 11.21
CA GLN A 96 -21.00 12.77 10.86
C GLN A 96 -21.10 13.95 11.85
N ALA A 97 -22.12 13.96 12.71
CA ALA A 97 -22.27 14.96 13.75
C ALA A 97 -21.29 14.66 14.88
N LYS A 98 -20.52 15.68 15.31
CA LYS A 98 -19.60 15.59 16.44
C LYS A 98 -20.39 15.27 17.70
N VAL A 99 -20.18 14.07 18.23
CA VAL A 99 -20.68 13.70 19.55
C VAL A 99 -19.65 14.20 20.54
N GLU A 100 -20.01 15.21 21.34
CA GLU A 100 -19.21 15.56 22.51
C GLU A 100 -19.39 14.45 23.53
N VAL A 101 -18.33 13.70 23.80
CA VAL A 101 -18.34 12.71 24.86
C VAL A 101 -18.20 13.47 26.17
N ILE A 102 -19.26 13.50 26.98
CA ILE A 102 -19.23 14.12 28.30
C ILE A 102 -18.39 13.22 29.21
N ASN A 103 -17.29 13.78 29.72
CA ASN A 103 -16.39 13.08 30.63
C ASN A 103 -17.04 12.94 32.02
N THR A 104 -17.63 11.79 32.31
CA THR A 104 -18.18 11.48 33.65
C THR A 104 -17.13 10.91 34.61
N ALA A 105 -15.87 10.71 34.18
CA ALA A 105 -14.84 10.11 35.02
C ALA A 105 -14.43 11.01 36.20
N GLU A 106 -14.58 12.34 36.07
CA GLU A 106 -14.43 13.27 37.21
C GLU A 106 -15.50 13.06 38.29
N LEU A 107 -16.63 12.42 37.96
CA LEU A 107 -17.74 12.18 38.89
C LEU A 107 -17.68 10.81 39.57
N THR A 108 -17.01 9.79 39.00
CA THR A 108 -17.14 8.39 39.46
C THR A 108 -15.87 7.71 39.96
N HIS A 109 -14.67 8.31 39.84
CA HIS A 109 -13.40 7.70 40.29
C HIS A 109 -13.10 6.30 39.71
N ASP A 110 -13.69 5.95 38.56
CA ASP A 110 -13.45 4.67 37.89
C ASP A 110 -12.29 4.72 36.88
N LEU A 111 -11.73 3.54 36.56
CA LEU A 111 -10.61 3.38 35.63
C LEU A 111 -10.94 3.91 34.23
N TYR A 112 -10.00 4.66 33.66
CA TYR A 112 -10.05 5.26 32.33
C TYR A 112 -10.29 4.23 31.22
N GLU A 113 -11.45 4.26 30.56
CA GLU A 113 -11.67 3.63 29.26
C GLU A 113 -11.49 4.66 28.15
N ASN A 114 -10.86 4.28 27.04
CA ASN A 114 -10.45 5.22 26.00
C ASN A 114 -11.66 5.68 25.15
N GLN A 115 -12.10 6.93 25.32
CA GLN A 115 -13.36 7.47 24.78
C GLN A 115 -13.22 8.17 23.41
N TYR A 116 -12.37 7.68 22.50
CA TYR A 116 -12.33 8.25 21.15
C TYR A 116 -13.59 7.84 20.38
N ALA A 117 -14.49 8.80 20.17
CA ALA A 117 -15.68 8.60 19.34
C ALA A 117 -15.34 8.51 17.85
N GLU A 118 -14.17 8.96 17.42
CA GLU A 118 -13.78 8.96 16.01
C GLU A 118 -13.56 7.53 15.48
N VAL A 119 -14.21 7.21 14.38
CA VAL A 119 -14.02 5.95 13.67
C VAL A 119 -13.11 6.20 12.48
N TYR A 120 -12.02 5.43 12.41
CA TYR A 120 -11.11 5.41 11.27
C TYR A 120 -11.17 4.04 10.61
N GLU A 121 -11.05 4.02 9.28
CA GLU A 121 -10.89 2.80 8.51
C GLU A 121 -9.54 2.83 7.80
N LEU A 122 -8.83 1.70 7.84
CA LEU A 122 -7.56 1.56 7.15
C LEU A 122 -7.82 1.35 5.65
N LYS A 123 -7.29 2.23 4.81
CA LYS A 123 -7.44 2.17 3.34
C LYS A 123 -6.11 2.01 2.64
N ASN A 124 -6.13 1.25 1.55
CA ASN A 124 -5.04 1.22 0.58
C ASN A 124 -4.82 2.59 -0.01
N ALA A 125 -3.56 2.99 -0.02
CA ALA A 125 -3.12 4.26 -0.55
C ALA A 125 -1.77 4.11 -1.27
N ASN A 126 -1.63 2.97 -1.93
CA ASN A 126 -0.48 2.55 -2.70
C ASN A 126 -0.09 3.60 -3.73
N VAL A 127 1.21 3.69 -4.01
CA VAL A 127 1.73 4.44 -5.14
C VAL A 127 2.25 3.43 -6.16
N TYR A 128 1.80 3.59 -7.41
CA TYR A 128 2.26 2.78 -8.54
C TYR A 128 3.26 3.58 -9.33
N GLU A 129 4.42 3.01 -9.60
CA GLU A 129 5.47 3.64 -10.40
C GLU A 129 5.85 2.76 -11.58
N PHE A 130 6.06 3.36 -12.74
CA PHE A 130 6.44 2.65 -13.96
C PHE A 130 7.18 3.59 -14.88
N TYR A 131 7.91 3.04 -15.85
CA TYR A 131 8.63 3.82 -16.83
C TYR A 131 7.67 4.24 -17.94
N HIS A 132 7.69 5.52 -18.32
CA HIS A 132 6.86 6.08 -19.39
C HIS A 132 7.61 7.24 -20.03
N LYS A 133 7.75 7.23 -21.37
CA LYS A 133 8.41 8.30 -22.15
C LYS A 133 9.74 8.79 -21.52
N GLY A 134 10.65 7.88 -21.21
CA GLY A 134 12.02 8.21 -20.79
C GLY A 134 12.21 8.48 -19.29
N ARG A 135 11.17 8.36 -18.47
CA ARG A 135 11.25 8.61 -17.01
C ARG A 135 10.32 7.71 -16.21
N PHE A 136 10.60 7.57 -14.92
CA PHE A 136 9.63 7.01 -13.98
C PHE A 136 8.50 8.01 -13.70
N VAL A 137 7.26 7.55 -13.77
CA VAL A 137 6.06 8.28 -13.38
C VAL A 137 5.44 7.64 -12.15
N ARG A 138 4.71 8.43 -11.35
CA ARG A 138 4.07 7.98 -10.10
C ARG A 138 2.57 8.25 -10.16
N CYS A 139 1.77 7.23 -9.92
CA CYS A 139 0.30 7.28 -9.96
C CYS A 139 -0.29 6.84 -8.61
N LYS A 140 -1.09 7.70 -7.99
CA LYS A 140 -1.77 7.40 -6.71
C LYS A 140 -3.28 7.19 -6.87
N LYS A 141 -3.83 7.62 -8.00
CA LYS A 141 -5.25 7.56 -8.32
C LYS A 141 -5.45 7.52 -9.82
N MET A 142 -6.65 7.10 -10.24
CA MET A 142 -7.10 7.05 -11.63
C MET A 142 -6.74 8.32 -12.44
N LYS A 143 -6.94 9.49 -11.85
CA LYS A 143 -6.66 10.79 -12.50
C LYS A 143 -5.20 10.97 -12.87
N ASP A 144 -4.28 10.37 -12.12
CA ASP A 144 -2.84 10.47 -12.41
C ASP A 144 -2.50 9.65 -13.65
N VAL A 145 -3.07 8.44 -13.79
CA VAL A 145 -2.92 7.59 -15.00
C VAL A 145 -3.44 8.33 -16.24
N LEU A 146 -4.63 8.92 -16.17
CA LEU A 146 -5.21 9.70 -17.28
C LEU A 146 -4.38 10.94 -17.66
N LYS A 147 -3.55 11.47 -16.74
CA LYS A 147 -2.63 12.57 -17.04
C LYS A 147 -1.33 12.09 -17.69
N VAL A 148 -0.83 10.93 -17.26
CA VAL A 148 0.36 10.30 -17.87
C VAL A 148 0.07 9.97 -19.33
N PHE A 149 -1.07 9.33 -19.60
CA PHE A 149 -1.51 8.92 -20.93
C PHE A 149 -2.56 9.88 -21.50
N ALA A 150 -2.28 11.18 -21.47
CA ALA A 150 -3.24 12.21 -21.89
C ALA A 150 -3.67 12.07 -23.36
N ASP A 151 -2.77 11.60 -24.22
CA ASP A 151 -3.02 11.43 -25.66
C ASP A 151 -4.02 10.28 -25.94
N GLN A 152 -4.14 9.30 -25.03
CA GLN A 152 -5.03 8.13 -25.17
C GLN A 152 -6.22 8.17 -24.20
N LYS A 153 -6.50 9.33 -23.61
CA LYS A 153 -7.46 9.48 -22.51
C LYS A 153 -8.86 8.93 -22.82
N ASP A 154 -9.38 9.15 -24.02
CA ASP A 154 -10.73 8.70 -24.39
C ASP A 154 -10.81 7.17 -24.45
N SER A 155 -9.82 6.51 -25.05
CA SER A 155 -9.71 5.05 -25.08
C SER A 155 -9.59 4.46 -23.67
N ILE A 156 -8.78 5.09 -22.81
CA ILE A 156 -8.62 4.65 -21.42
C ILE A 156 -9.93 4.80 -20.64
N GLN A 157 -10.66 5.90 -20.83
CA GLN A 157 -11.97 6.10 -20.18
C GLN A 157 -13.01 5.06 -20.63
N LEU A 158 -13.03 4.73 -21.91
CA LEU A 158 -13.89 3.68 -22.44
C LEU A 158 -13.54 2.31 -21.81
N TYR A 159 -12.24 1.99 -21.72
CA TYR A 159 -11.76 0.77 -21.08
C TYR A 159 -12.15 0.69 -19.60
N ILE A 160 -11.91 1.76 -18.83
CA ILE A 160 -12.31 1.86 -17.42
C ILE A 160 -13.80 1.56 -17.25
N LYS A 161 -14.66 2.14 -18.09
CA LYS A 161 -16.11 1.97 -18.01
C LYS A 161 -16.55 0.56 -18.39
N LYS A 162 -15.95 -0.01 -19.45
CA LYS A 162 -16.25 -1.36 -19.92
C LYS A 162 -15.87 -2.42 -18.90
N GLU A 163 -14.68 -2.30 -18.32
CA GLU A 163 -14.12 -3.30 -17.41
C GLU A 163 -14.50 -3.06 -15.94
N GLY A 164 -15.18 -1.94 -15.63
CA GLY A 164 -15.61 -1.61 -14.28
C GLY A 164 -14.47 -1.31 -13.31
N ILE A 165 -13.36 -0.75 -13.80
CA ILE A 165 -12.11 -0.58 -13.04
C ILE A 165 -12.32 0.31 -11.82
N ASN A 166 -12.02 -0.23 -10.63
CA ASN A 166 -11.88 0.52 -9.39
C ASN A 166 -10.40 0.62 -8.99
N PHE A 167 -9.78 1.77 -9.23
CA PHE A 167 -8.35 1.97 -8.95
C PHE A 167 -7.95 1.83 -7.46
N SER A 168 -8.91 1.78 -6.53
CA SER A 168 -8.62 1.50 -5.12
C SER A 168 -8.35 0.00 -4.88
N ASN A 169 -8.77 -0.86 -5.80
CA ASN A 169 -8.42 -2.27 -5.84
C ASN A 169 -7.09 -2.45 -6.60
N VAL A 170 -6.18 -3.24 -6.04
CA VAL A 170 -4.84 -3.42 -6.61
C VAL A 170 -4.86 -4.14 -7.95
N ALA A 171 -5.66 -5.21 -8.09
CA ALA A 171 -5.74 -5.96 -9.34
C ALA A 171 -6.28 -5.08 -10.47
N ASP A 172 -7.31 -4.28 -10.19
CA ASP A 172 -7.88 -3.32 -11.14
C ASP A 172 -6.87 -2.22 -11.53
N ALA A 173 -6.12 -1.70 -10.56
CA ALA A 173 -5.08 -0.72 -10.82
C ALA A 173 -3.98 -1.28 -11.72
N LEU A 174 -3.50 -2.50 -11.45
CA LEU A 174 -2.51 -3.19 -12.27
C LEU A 174 -3.04 -3.48 -13.67
N LYS A 175 -4.28 -3.96 -13.80
CA LYS A 175 -4.94 -4.22 -15.08
C LYS A 175 -5.03 -2.95 -15.95
N LEU A 176 -5.39 -1.82 -15.34
CA LEU A 176 -5.43 -0.54 -16.05
C LEU A 176 -4.03 -0.07 -16.48
N ILE A 177 -3.04 -0.16 -15.59
CA ILE A 177 -1.67 0.25 -15.89
C ILE A 177 -1.11 -0.60 -17.03
N ASP A 178 -1.32 -1.91 -16.99
CA ASP A 178 -0.91 -2.84 -18.04
C ASP A 178 -1.53 -2.45 -19.40
N TYR A 179 -2.84 -2.23 -19.44
CA TYR A 179 -3.52 -1.75 -20.65
C TYR A 179 -2.91 -0.45 -21.20
N CYS A 180 -2.55 0.50 -20.33
CA CYS A 180 -1.97 1.76 -20.75
C CYS A 180 -0.53 1.62 -21.26
N LEU A 181 0.27 0.74 -20.64
CA LEU A 181 1.64 0.45 -21.09
C LEU A 181 1.65 -0.20 -22.48
N GLY A 182 0.57 -0.90 -22.87
CA GLY A 182 0.39 -1.42 -24.22
C GLY A 182 0.33 -0.37 -25.34
N PHE A 183 0.20 0.92 -25.02
CA PHE A 183 0.31 2.00 -26.02
C PHE A 183 1.75 2.36 -26.39
N GLU A 184 2.74 1.89 -25.63
CA GLU A 184 4.17 2.19 -25.85
C GLU A 184 4.91 1.11 -26.68
N LEU A 185 4.26 -0.02 -26.95
CA LEU A 185 4.75 -1.11 -27.80
C LEU A 185 4.37 -0.88 -29.27
#